data_AF-A0A218Q4B4-F1
#
_entry.id   AF-A0A218Q4B4-F1
#
_cell.length_a   1.000
_cell.length_b   1.000
_cell.length_c   1.000
_cell.angle_alpha   90.00
_cell.angle_beta   90.00
_cell.angle_gamma   90.00
#
_symmetry.space_group_name_H-M   'P 1'
#
loop_
_entity.id
_entity.type
_entity.pdbx_description
1 polymer ?
#
loop_
_entity_poly.entity_id
_entity_poly.type
_entity_poly.pdbx_seq_one_letter_code
_entity_poly.pdbx_strand_id
1 'polypeptide(L)' 'MKIWIDAQLPPTLASWITNTFAIEAFSLRDIGLRDAKDIEIFEAARIANVIIMTKDSD' A
#
# COMPACT_ATOMS: atom_id res chain seq x y z
N MET A 1 -3.17 5.53 11.62
CA MET A 1 -2.58 5.86 10.31
C MET A 1 -2.27 4.54 9.63
N LYS A 2 -2.84 4.28 8.45
CA LYS A 2 -2.68 3.03 7.70
C LYS A 2 -2.04 3.33 6.36
N ILE A 3 -1.05 2.54 5.97
CA ILE A 3 -0.30 2.73 4.72
C ILE A 3 -0.53 1.52 3.81
N TRP A 4 -0.84 1.79 2.54
CA TRP A 4 -0.81 0.78 1.49
C TRP A 4 0.44 0.96 0.63
N ILE A 5 1.16 -0.13 0.43
CA ILE A 5 2.38 -0.20 -0.35
C ILE A 5 2.04 -0.66 -1.76
N ASP A 6 2.32 0.23 -2.73
CA ASP A 6 2.04 -0.01 -4.15
C ASP A 6 2.72 -1.28 -4.69
N ALA A 7 2.16 -1.86 -5.76
CA ALA A 7 2.67 -3.07 -6.40
C ALA A 7 4.07 -2.90 -7.01
N GLN A 8 4.52 -1.67 -7.28
CA GLN A 8 5.88 -1.35 -7.72
C GLN A 8 6.93 -1.51 -6.60
N LEU A 9 6.51 -1.54 -5.33
CA LEU A 9 7.38 -1.72 -4.18
C LEU A 9 7.32 -3.18 -3.68
N PRO A 10 8.39 -3.71 -3.07
CA PRO A 10 8.38 -5.06 -2.52
C PRO A 10 7.33 -5.22 -1.41
N PRO A 11 6.53 -6.29 -1.38
CA PRO A 11 5.50 -6.49 -0.35
C PRO A 11 6.10 -6.64 1.05
N THR A 12 7.35 -7.10 1.15
CA THR A 12 8.10 -7.18 2.42
C THR A 12 8.33 -5.82 3.09
N LEU A 13 8.22 -4.72 2.34
CA LEU A 13 8.30 -3.36 2.89
C LEU A 13 7.15 -3.08 3.86
N ALA A 14 5.95 -3.60 3.62
CA ALA A 14 4.81 -3.45 4.53
C ALA A 14 5.10 -4.08 5.90
N SER A 15 5.64 -5.31 5.91
CA SER A 15 6.06 -5.99 7.14
C SER A 15 7.19 -5.25 7.84
N TRP A 16 8.18 -4.76 7.09
CA TRP A 16 9.28 -4.00 7.67
C TRP A 16 8.81 -2.69 8.32
N ILE A 17 7.94 -1.92 7.66
CA ILE A 17 7.35 -0.69 8.21
C ILE A 17 6.57 -1.00 9.49
N THR A 18 5.74 -2.05 9.46
CA THR A 18 4.93 -2.45 10.61
C THR A 18 5.81 -2.81 11.80
N ASN A 19 6.86 -3.61 11.58
CA ASN A 19 7.75 -4.05 12.64
C ASN A 19 8.68 -2.96 13.18
N THR A 20 9.09 -2.01 12.32
CA THR A 20 10.07 -0.98 12.68
C THR A 20 9.43 0.24 13.31
N PHE A 21 8.24 0.63 12.84
CA PHE A 21 7.58 1.87 13.23
C PHE A 21 6.26 1.67 13.98
N ALA A 22 5.80 0.42 14.16
CA ALA A 22 4.49 0.11 14.75
C ALA A 22 3.32 0.82 14.02
N ILE A 23 3.46 1.01 12.70
CA ILE A 23 2.44 1.59 11.82
C ILE A 23 1.78 0.45 11.03
N GLU A 24 0.46 0.45 10.96
CA GLU A 24 -0.26 -0.57 10.19
C GLU A 24 -0.01 -0.38 8.68
N ALA A 25 0.73 -1.30 8.07
CA ALA A 25 1.03 -1.25 6.64
C ALA A 25 0.68 -2.58 5.95
N PHE A 26 0.12 -2.49 4.74
CA PHE A 26 -0.23 -3.64 3.90
C PHE A 26 0.29 -3.42 2.49
N SER A 27 0.76 -4.47 1.82
CA SER A 27 1.00 -4.37 0.38
C SER A 27 -0.31 -4.53 -0.39
N LEU A 28 -0.42 -3.91 -1.57
CA LEU A 28 -1.58 -4.13 -2.45
C LEU A 28 -1.78 -5.62 -2.76
N ARG A 29 -0.70 -6.41 -2.76
CA ARG A 29 -0.76 -7.87 -2.89
C ARG A 29 -1.51 -8.54 -1.73
N ASP A 30 -1.24 -8.13 -0.49
CA ASP A 30 -1.84 -8.78 0.69
C ASP A 30 -3.34 -8.50 0.78
N ILE A 31 -3.80 -7.40 0.20
CA ILE A 31 -5.22 -7.00 0.18
C ILE A 31 -5.92 -7.29 -1.15
N GLY A 32 -5.27 -8.02 -2.06
CA GLY A 32 -5.85 -8.44 -3.34
C GLY A 32 -6.02 -7.35 -4.40
N LEU A 33 -5.36 -6.20 -4.24
CA LEU A 33 -5.40 -5.07 -5.18
C LEU A 33 -4.16 -4.97 -6.08
N ARG A 34 -3.29 -5.99 -6.09
CA ARG A 34 -2.02 -5.96 -6.86
C ARG A 34 -2.21 -5.70 -8.35
N ASP A 35 -3.21 -6.35 -8.96
CA ASP A 35 -3.48 -6.27 -10.39
C ASP A 35 -4.66 -5.34 -10.71
N ALA A 36 -5.14 -4.60 -9.70
CA ALA A 36 -6.20 -3.62 -9.86
C ALA A 36 -5.68 -2.39 -10.61
N LYS A 37 -6.57 -1.68 -11.29
CA LYS A 37 -6.22 -0.42 -11.95
C LYS A 37 -6.03 0.67 -10.90
N ASP A 38 -5.18 1.65 -11.21
CA ASP A 38 -4.93 2.82 -10.36
C ASP A 38 -6.24 3.45 -9.83
N ILE A 39 -7.23 3.64 -10.70
CA ILE A 39 -8.51 4.24 -10.29
C ILE A 39 -9.25 3.42 -9.23
N GLU A 40 -9.17 2.09 -9.29
CA GLU A 40 -9.78 1.19 -8.31
C GLU A 40 -9.00 1.24 -6.99
N ILE A 41 -7.67 1.28 -7.06
CA ILE A 41 -6.78 1.40 -5.90
C ILE A 41 -7.03 2.72 -5.16
N PHE A 42 -7.07 3.85 -5.89
CA PHE A 42 -7.28 5.17 -5.31
C PHE A 42 -8.68 5.33 -4.72
N GLU A 43 -9.73 4.82 -5.36
CA GLU A 43 -11.08 4.83 -4.78
C GLU A 43 -11.16 3.95 -3.52
N ALA A 44 -10.59 2.74 -3.55
CA ALA A 44 -10.55 1.87 -2.38
C ALA A 44 -9.78 2.52 -1.22
N ALA A 45 -8.66 3.18 -1.51
CA ALA A 45 -7.86 3.87 -0.50
C ALA A 45 -8.58 5.10 0.07
N ARG A 46 -9.31 5.85 -0.76
CA ARG A 46 -10.14 6.99 -0.33
C ARG A 46 -11.25 6.53 0.62
N ILE A 47 -11.93 5.43 0.29
CA ILE A 47 -12.97 4.84 1.15
C ILE A 47 -12.37 4.31 2.45
N ALA A 48 -11.22 3.64 2.39
CA ALA A 48 -10.53 3.10 3.55
C ALA A 48 -9.79 4.16 4.39
N ASN A 49 -9.72 5.41 3.91
CA ASN A 49 -9.01 6.53 4.53
C ASN A 49 -7.54 6.18 4.86
N VAL A 50 -6.82 5.65 3.88
CA VAL A 50 -5.42 5.21 4.01
C VAL A 50 -4.48 6.07 3.17
N ILE A 51 -3.20 6.06 3.54
CA ILE A 51 -2.13 6.68 2.77
C ILE A 51 -1.62 5.65 1.76
N ILE A 52 -1.53 5.99 0.48
CA ILE A 52 -0.84 5.17 -0.52
C ILE A 52 0.61 5.63 -0.62
N MET A 53 1.54 4.69 -0.58
CA MET A 53 2.97 4.90 -0.85
C MET A 53 3.32 4.27 -2.19
N THR A 54 3.62 5.12 -3.18
CA THR A 54 4.07 4.72 -4.52
C THR A 54 5.57 4.91 -4.66
N LYS A 55 6.17 4.21 -5.63
CA LYS A 55 7.55 4.50 -6.06
C LYS A 55 7.48 5.63 -7.09
N ASP A 56 8.29 6.67 -6.92
CA ASP A 56 8.49 7.66 -7.97
C ASP A 56 9.37 7.06 -9.08
N SER A 57 9.02 7.32 -10.34
CA SER A 57 9.84 6.91 -11.49
C SER A 57 10.67 8.10 -11.97
N ASP A 58 12.00 7.98 -11.97
CA ASP A 58 12.89 8.92 -12.66
C ASP A 58 12.64 8.94 -14.18
#